data_AF-A0A350IMC6-F1
#
_entry.id   AF-A0A350IMC6-F1
#
_cell.length_a   1.000
_cell.length_b   1.000
_cell.length_c   1.000
_cell.angle_alpha   90.00
_cell.angle_beta   90.00
_cell.angle_gamma   90.00
#
_symmetry.space_group_name_H-M   'P 1'
#
loop_
_entity.id
_entity.type
_entity.pdbx_description
1 polymer ?
#
loop_
_entity_poly.entity_id
_entity_poly.type
_entity_poly.pdbx_seq_one_letter_code
_entity_poly.pdbx_strand_id
1 'polypeptide(L)'
;MKDIFEEIERDDLTPDLGLLADAIGIEPTRDLLRKMSGMYIYIPRVSRLEPFILKYMKKHTQMHVKEMALILGVSSQYLLKLKRKYDL
;
A
#
# COMPACT_ATOMS: atom_id res chain seq x y z
N MET A 1 -25.62 -8.07 -19.95
CA MET A 1 -26.35 -7.67 -18.72
C MET A 1 -25.64 -6.42 -18.21
N LYS A 2 -26.36 -5.32 -17.98
CA LYS A 2 -25.74 -4.09 -17.47
C LYS A 2 -25.23 -4.39 -16.06
N ASP A 3 -23.98 -4.09 -15.79
CA ASP A 3 -23.37 -4.41 -14.51
C ASP A 3 -23.91 -3.45 -13.45
N ILE A 4 -24.50 -3.98 -12.37
CA ILE A 4 -25.12 -3.16 -11.31
C ILE A 4 -24.11 -2.21 -10.66
N PHE A 5 -22.81 -2.56 -10.66
CA PHE A 5 -21.77 -1.71 -10.10
C PHE A 5 -21.53 -0.44 -10.92
N GLU A 6 -21.93 -0.39 -12.21
CA GLU A 6 -21.81 0.82 -13.05
C GLU A 6 -22.80 1.92 -12.66
N GLU A 7 -23.89 1.57 -11.97
CA GLU A 7 -24.90 2.53 -11.48
C GLU A 7 -24.45 3.23 -10.18
N ILE A 8 -23.40 2.73 -9.49
CA ILE A 8 -22.95 3.28 -8.21
C ILE A 8 -22.23 4.61 -8.44
N GLU A 9 -22.77 5.70 -7.93
CA GLU A 9 -22.17 7.02 -8.00
C GLU A 9 -21.28 7.29 -6.77
N ARG A 10 -20.49 8.36 -6.84
CA ARG A 10 -19.59 8.72 -5.73
C ARG A 10 -20.36 8.99 -4.43
N ASP A 11 -21.56 9.55 -4.53
CA ASP A 11 -22.38 9.92 -3.37
C ASP A 11 -23.05 8.71 -2.70
N ASP A 12 -23.08 7.55 -3.35
CA ASP A 12 -23.57 6.29 -2.78
C ASP A 12 -22.50 5.60 -1.89
N LEU A 13 -21.24 6.05 -1.98
CA LEU A 13 -20.13 5.42 -1.30
C LEU A 13 -20.12 5.76 0.19
N THR A 14 -19.78 4.78 1.02
CA THR A 14 -19.40 5.05 2.42
C THR A 14 -18.21 6.01 2.46
N PRO A 15 -18.00 6.80 3.54
CA PRO A 15 -16.92 7.77 3.61
C PRO A 15 -15.53 7.20 3.26
N ASP A 16 -15.20 5.99 3.74
CA ASP A 16 -13.91 5.34 3.46
C ASP A 16 -13.75 4.95 1.99
N LEU A 17 -14.84 4.47 1.35
CA LEU A 17 -14.86 4.21 -0.08
C LEU A 17 -14.83 5.50 -0.90
N GLY A 18 -15.42 6.58 -0.38
CA GLY A 18 -15.31 7.92 -0.96
C GLY A 18 -13.85 8.41 -0.99
N LEU A 19 -13.09 8.20 0.09
CA LEU A 19 -11.66 8.48 0.12
C LEU A 19 -10.88 7.67 -0.93
N LEU A 20 -11.25 6.40 -1.13
CA LEU A 20 -10.67 5.58 -2.19
C LEU A 20 -11.03 6.13 -3.58
N ALA A 21 -12.30 6.46 -3.82
CA ALA A 21 -12.72 7.04 -5.10
C ALA A 21 -12.03 8.37 -5.40
N ASP A 22 -11.77 9.20 -4.40
CA ASP A 22 -11.02 10.45 -4.56
C ASP A 22 -9.54 10.20 -4.87
N ALA A 23 -8.96 9.14 -4.30
CA ALA A 23 -7.54 8.82 -4.48
C ALA A 23 -7.24 8.08 -5.78
N ILE A 24 -8.11 7.15 -6.20
CA ILE A 24 -7.86 6.25 -7.34
C ILE A 24 -8.96 6.25 -8.41
N GLY A 25 -10.07 6.97 -8.20
CA GLY A 25 -11.20 7.05 -9.12
C GLY A 25 -12.37 6.12 -8.77
N ILE A 26 -13.56 6.47 -9.29
CA ILE A 26 -14.79 5.71 -9.06
C ILE A 26 -14.74 4.32 -9.71
N GLU A 27 -14.21 4.20 -10.94
CA GLU A 27 -14.19 2.90 -11.64
C GLU A 27 -13.32 1.86 -10.90
N PRO A 28 -12.08 2.15 -10.46
CA PRO A 28 -11.33 1.21 -9.65
C PRO A 28 -12.00 0.88 -8.32
N THR A 29 -12.76 1.81 -7.74
CA THR A 29 -13.52 1.59 -6.51
C THR A 29 -14.69 0.63 -6.73
N ARG A 30 -15.42 0.76 -7.83
CA ARG A 30 -16.45 -0.20 -8.27
C ARG A 30 -15.85 -1.59 -8.51
N ASP A 31 -14.66 -1.64 -9.12
CA ASP A 31 -13.91 -2.87 -9.34
C ASP A 31 -13.54 -3.58 -8.02
N LEU A 32 -13.13 -2.81 -7.01
CA LEU A 32 -12.86 -3.34 -5.66
C LEU A 32 -14.13 -3.88 -5.01
N LEU A 33 -15.24 -3.13 -5.08
CA LEU A 33 -16.55 -3.59 -4.58
C LEU A 33 -16.99 -4.90 -5.25
N ARG A 34 -16.82 -5.00 -6.57
CA ARG A 34 -17.18 -6.20 -7.35
C ARG A 34 -16.36 -7.42 -6.93
N LYS A 35 -15.05 -7.25 -6.72
CA LYS A 35 -14.10 -8.37 -6.54
C LYS A 35 -13.85 -8.74 -5.08
N MET A 36 -14.05 -7.80 -4.16
CA MET A 36 -13.63 -7.91 -2.75
C MET A 36 -14.80 -7.70 -1.77
N SER A 37 -16.05 -7.78 -2.24
CA SER A 37 -17.23 -7.63 -1.37
C SER A 37 -17.23 -8.63 -0.20
N GLY A 38 -17.61 -8.14 0.98
CA GLY A 38 -17.61 -8.93 2.23
C GLY A 38 -16.24 -9.09 2.90
N MET A 39 -15.16 -8.57 2.30
CA MET A 39 -13.83 -8.62 2.90
C MET A 39 -13.54 -7.39 3.77
N TYR A 40 -12.79 -7.60 4.84
CA TYR A 40 -12.15 -6.54 5.62
C TYR A 40 -10.65 -6.56 5.34
N ILE A 41 -10.14 -5.50 4.71
CA ILE A 41 -8.74 -5.42 4.29
C ILE A 41 -8.06 -4.27 5.02
N TYR A 42 -6.96 -4.60 5.70
CA TYR A 42 -6.06 -3.59 6.25
C TYR A 42 -5.10 -3.10 5.15
N ILE A 43 -4.99 -1.78 4.97
CA ILE A 43 -3.97 -1.16 4.11
C ILE A 43 -2.72 -0.90 4.96
N PRO A 44 -1.64 -1.69 4.81
CA PRO A 44 -0.46 -1.56 5.66
C PRO A 44 0.38 -0.33 5.30
N ARG A 45 1.01 0.27 6.33
CA ARG A 45 2.16 1.15 6.10
C ARG A 45 3.31 0.36 5.49
N VAL A 46 4.17 1.01 4.71
CA VAL A 46 5.36 0.38 4.09
C VAL A 46 6.24 -0.35 5.11
N SER A 47 6.35 0.16 6.33
CA SER A 47 7.08 -0.48 7.44
C SER A 47 6.58 -1.88 7.84
N ARG A 48 5.37 -2.27 7.43
CA ARG A 48 4.83 -3.63 7.64
C ARG A 48 5.14 -4.57 6.48
N LEU A 49 5.68 -4.06 5.38
CA LEU A 49 6.05 -4.83 4.19
C LEU A 49 7.53 -5.24 4.25
N GLU A 50 7.94 -5.93 5.32
CA GLU A 50 9.35 -6.33 5.56
C GLU A 50 9.96 -7.09 4.36
N PRO A 51 9.28 -8.05 3.69
CA PRO A 51 9.83 -8.70 2.50
C PRO A 51 10.17 -7.73 1.36
N PHE A 52 9.32 -6.71 1.16
CA PHE A 52 9.57 -5.66 0.17
C PHE A 52 10.77 -4.80 0.55
N ILE A 53 10.86 -4.39 1.82
CA ILE A 53 11.98 -3.59 2.33
C ILE A 53 13.31 -4.33 2.20
N LEU A 54 13.35 -5.62 2.57
CA LEU A 54 14.55 -6.45 2.43
C LEU A 54 14.96 -6.60 0.97
N LYS A 55 14.00 -6.86 0.07
CA LYS A 55 14.25 -6.91 -1.38
C LYS A 55 14.82 -5.58 -1.89
N TYR A 56 14.30 -4.46 -1.42
CA TYR A 56 14.79 -3.13 -1.78
C TYR A 56 16.23 -2.91 -1.30
N MET A 57 16.52 -3.19 -0.02
CA MET A 57 17.87 -3.04 0.55
C MET A 57 18.92 -3.89 -0.18
N LYS A 58 18.58 -5.15 -0.51
CA LYS A 58 19.46 -6.05 -1.28
C LYS A 58 19.76 -5.55 -2.69
N LYS A 59 18.78 -4.92 -3.34
CA LYS A 59 18.94 -4.36 -4.69
C LYS A 59 19.81 -3.09 -4.70
N HIS A 60 19.89 -2.42 -3.56
CA HIS A 60 20.47 -1.08 -3.45
C HIS A 60 21.56 -1.00 -2.37
N THR A 61 22.46 -1.99 -2.33
CA THR A 61 23.52 -2.10 -1.31
C THR A 61 24.49 -0.92 -1.25
N GLN A 62 24.62 -0.16 -2.35
CA GLN A 62 25.49 1.00 -2.44
C GLN A 62 24.85 2.29 -1.90
N MET A 63 23.52 2.32 -1.67
CA MET A 63 22.84 3.49 -1.14
C MET A 63 23.09 3.66 0.35
N HIS A 64 23.16 4.91 0.82
CA HIS A 64 23.31 5.16 2.24
C HIS A 64 22.00 4.86 2.98
N VAL A 65 22.09 4.30 4.20
CA VAL A 65 20.92 3.86 4.97
C VAL A 65 19.92 5.00 5.24
N LYS A 66 20.40 6.23 5.43
CA LYS A 66 19.52 7.40 5.62
C LYS A 66 18.70 7.73 4.36
N GLU A 67 19.28 7.57 3.17
CA GLU A 67 18.59 7.83 1.91
C GLU A 67 17.52 6.78 1.65
N MET A 68 17.86 5.50 1.85
CA MET A 68 16.89 4.41 1.78
C MET A 68 15.73 4.58 2.76
N ALA A 69 16.03 5.03 3.99
CA ALA A 69 15.02 5.28 5.01
C ALA A 69 14.02 6.37 4.58
N LEU A 70 14.52 7.45 3.97
CA LEU A 70 13.69 8.53 3.44
C LEU A 70 12.77 8.03 2.32
N ILE A 71 13.31 7.30 1.34
CA ILE A 71 12.55 6.77 0.20
C ILE A 71 11.47 5.79 0.67
N LEU A 72 11.82 4.89 1.60
CA LEU A 72 10.90 3.88 2.12
C LEU A 72 9.91 4.45 3.15
N GLY A 73 10.07 5.71 3.58
CA GLY A 73 9.23 6.33 4.60
C GLY A 73 9.34 5.64 5.97
N VAL A 74 10.53 5.17 6.33
CA VAL A 74 10.79 4.46 7.60
C VAL A 74 11.99 5.08 8.34
N SER A 75 12.20 4.72 9.60
CA SER A 75 13.37 5.22 10.34
C SER A 75 14.65 4.50 9.92
N SER A 76 15.78 5.21 9.91
CA SER A 76 17.09 4.58 9.65
C SER A 76 17.42 3.50 10.69
N GLN A 77 17.00 3.69 11.95
CA GLN A 77 17.18 2.70 13.01
C GLN A 77 16.48 1.38 12.69
N TYR A 78 15.30 1.43 12.09
CA TYR A 78 14.60 0.23 11.64
C TYR A 78 15.40 -0.52 10.57
N LEU A 79 15.91 0.19 9.55
CA LEU A 79 16.74 -0.42 8.51
C LEU A 79 18.05 -1.00 9.07
N LEU A 80 18.71 -0.32 10.02
CA LEU A 80 19.92 -0.84 10.69
C LEU A 80 19.64 -2.11 11.51
N LYS A 81 18.45 -2.24 12.10
CA LYS A 81 18.03 -3.49 12.76
C LYS A 81 17.85 -4.62 11.74
N LEU A 82 17.20 -4.35 10.62
CA LEU A 82 17.05 -5.33 9.54
C LEU A 82 18.39 -5.75 8.94
N LYS A 83 19.29 -4.78 8.69
CA LYS A 83 20.64 -5.03 8.17
C LYS A 83 21.40 -6.02 9.05
N ARG A 84 21.39 -5.80 10.37
CA ARG A 84 22.00 -6.72 11.35
C ARG A 84 21.29 -8.07 11.45
N LYS A 85 19.96 -8.09 11.38
CA LYS A 85 19.15 -9.32 11.50
C LYS A 85 19.34 -10.26 10.30
N TYR A 86 19.58 -9.71 9.11
CA TYR A 86 19.60 -10.46 7.84
C TYR A 86 20.97 -10.45 7.15
N ASP A 87 22.01 -9.96 7.82
CA ASP A 87 23.40 -9.89 7.32
C ASP A 87 23.50 -9.25 5.91
N LEU A 88 22.93 -8.05 5.80
CA LEU A 88 22.92 -7.22 4.58
C LEU A 88 24.04 -6.18 4.58
#